data_AF-A0A2V9V223-F1
#
_entry.id   AF-A0A2V9V223-F1
#
_cell.length_a   1.000
_cell.length_b   1.000
_cell.length_c   1.000
_cell.angle_alpha   90.00
_cell.angle_beta   90.00
_cell.angle_gamma   90.00
#
_symmetry.space_group_name_H-M   'P 1'
#
loop_
_entity.id
_entity.type
_entity.pdbx_description
1 polymer ?
#
loop_
_entity_poly.entity_id
_entity_poly.type
_entity_poly.pdbx_seq_one_letter_code
_entity_poly.pdbx_strand_id
1 'polypeptide(L)'
;MCLRFHANLILFFLCLLTGFGGSGQTAGNSTGVPNSERILFQSDRDGNWEIYTMRTDGSEQINLSRHPADDTQPSLSPDGHRIVFVSNRDGNSEIYVTNTDGSRVRRLTNNPAEDVYPAWSRDGRIAFTSNRSGNDEIHILNADGSAPINRPTTLRLMQVQRGRRTDNGSPFTLTATGTLRSM
;
A
#
# COMPACT_ATOMS: atom_id res chain seq x y z
N MET A 1 3.78 40.10 22.66
CA MET A 1 4.48 38.81 22.78
C MET A 1 4.08 37.97 21.58
N CYS A 2 5.02 37.75 20.65
CA CYS A 2 4.78 37.10 19.36
C CYS A 2 5.26 35.65 19.47
N LEU A 3 4.35 34.68 19.46
CA LEU A 3 4.70 33.26 19.44
C LEU A 3 5.00 32.87 17.98
N ARG A 4 6.28 32.61 17.68
CA ARG A 4 6.70 32.01 16.41
C ARG A 4 6.40 30.51 16.48
N PHE A 5 5.35 30.05 15.80
CA PHE A 5 5.19 28.63 15.47
C PHE A 5 6.06 28.31 14.25
N HIS A 6 7.11 27.50 14.44
CA HIS A 6 7.74 26.78 13.34
C HIS A 6 7.30 25.33 13.45
N ALA A 7 6.26 24.95 12.71
CA ALA A 7 5.93 23.56 12.47
C ALA A 7 5.93 23.37 10.95
N ASN A 8 6.97 22.69 10.44
CA ASN A 8 7.05 22.26 9.05
C ASN A 8 6.04 21.12 8.85
N LEU A 9 4.78 21.49 8.60
CA LEU A 9 3.72 20.54 8.25
C LEU A 9 3.85 20.19 6.76
N ILE A 10 4.60 19.14 6.43
CA ILE A 10 4.66 18.62 5.06
C ILE A 10 3.46 17.70 4.83
N LEU A 11 2.38 18.26 4.27
CA LEU A 11 1.25 17.50 3.72
C LEU A 11 1.70 16.80 2.42
N PHE A 12 1.85 15.49 2.42
CA PHE A 12 1.88 14.71 1.18
C PHE A 12 0.45 14.27 0.83
N PHE A 13 -0.18 14.97 -0.11
CA PHE A 13 -1.42 14.56 -0.76
C PHE A 13 -1.06 13.90 -2.10
N LEU A 14 -1.34 12.62 -2.27
CA LEU A 14 -1.44 12.00 -3.60
C LEU A 14 -2.76 11.24 -3.68
N CYS A 15 -3.84 11.97 -3.93
CA CYS A 15 -5.13 11.41 -4.32
C CYS A 15 -5.22 11.48 -5.85
N LEU A 16 -4.92 10.37 -6.54
CA LEU A 16 -5.24 10.23 -7.96
C LEU A 16 -6.74 9.90 -8.09
N LEU A 17 -7.55 10.94 -8.26
CA LEU A 17 -8.91 10.83 -8.78
C LEU A 17 -8.84 10.65 -10.30
N THR A 18 -9.20 9.47 -10.81
CA THR A 18 -9.64 9.31 -12.20
C THR A 18 -10.91 8.47 -12.23
N GLY A 19 -12.00 9.07 -12.72
CA GLY A 19 -13.25 8.37 -12.95
C GLY A 19 -14.51 9.23 -12.89
N PHE A 20 -14.55 10.37 -13.57
CA PHE A 20 -15.81 11.03 -13.92
C PHE A 20 -16.48 10.23 -15.05
N GLY A 21 -17.67 9.70 -14.80
CA GLY A 21 -18.53 9.07 -15.80
C GLY A 21 -19.97 9.13 -15.31
N GLY A 22 -20.70 10.15 -15.75
CA GLY A 22 -22.04 10.46 -15.25
C GLY A 22 -23.16 9.58 -15.82
N SER A 23 -24.17 9.35 -14.99
CA SER A 23 -25.58 9.41 -15.37
C SER A 23 -26.39 9.71 -14.10
N GLY A 24 -27.37 10.61 -14.26
CA GLY A 24 -27.86 11.48 -13.19
C GLY A 24 -28.69 10.83 -12.09
N GLN A 25 -28.74 11.54 -10.96
CA GLN A 25 -29.96 11.69 -10.16
C GLN A 25 -30.02 13.12 -9.61
N THR A 26 -31.23 13.65 -9.67
CA THR A 26 -31.67 15.01 -9.35
C THR A 26 -31.52 15.37 -7.87
N ALA A 27 -31.40 16.67 -7.62
CA ALA A 27 -31.28 17.32 -6.32
C ALA A 27 -32.15 16.68 -5.22
N GLY A 28 -31.47 16.15 -4.21
CA GLY A 28 -32.02 15.79 -2.92
C GLY A 28 -30.97 16.07 -1.86
N ASN A 29 -31.15 17.19 -1.15
CA ASN A 29 -30.57 17.51 0.15
C ASN A 29 -29.15 16.93 0.42
N SER A 30 -28.11 17.70 0.12
CA SER A 30 -26.76 17.41 0.63
C SER A 30 -26.73 17.67 2.14
N THR A 31 -27.35 16.81 2.94
CA THR A 31 -26.99 16.66 4.34
C THR A 31 -25.55 16.20 4.30
N GLY A 32 -24.62 17.07 4.70
CA GLY A 32 -23.20 16.76 4.72
C GLY A 32 -23.00 15.41 5.37
N VAL A 33 -22.68 14.41 4.56
CA VAL A 33 -22.10 13.17 5.07
C VAL A 33 -20.70 13.63 5.48
N PRO A 34 -20.34 13.67 6.76
CA PRO A 34 -18.94 13.79 7.08
C PRO A 34 -18.33 12.49 6.60
N ASN A 35 -17.70 12.52 5.42
CA ASN A 35 -16.79 11.47 5.00
C ASN A 35 -15.82 11.37 6.18
N SER A 36 -15.89 10.29 6.96
CA SER A 36 -15.03 10.07 8.12
C SER A 36 -13.63 9.66 7.65
N GLU A 37 -13.10 10.44 6.72
CA GLU A 37 -11.79 10.32 6.15
C GLU A 37 -10.81 10.91 7.16
N ARG A 38 -9.84 10.09 7.56
CA ARG A 38 -8.76 10.50 8.44
C ARG A 38 -7.56 10.90 7.60
N ILE A 39 -6.86 11.93 8.02
CA ILE A 39 -5.56 12.33 7.47
C ILE A 39 -4.48 11.55 8.23
N LEU A 40 -3.51 11.01 7.50
CA LEU A 40 -2.31 10.37 8.02
C LEU A 40 -1.12 11.29 7.75
N PHE A 41 -0.35 11.62 8.77
CA PHE A 41 0.77 12.56 8.65
C PHE A 41 1.86 12.28 9.67
N GLN A 42 3.04 12.84 9.45
CA GLN A 42 4.16 12.80 10.39
C GLN A 42 4.32 14.16 11.08
N SER A 43 4.72 14.18 12.35
CA SER A 43 4.94 15.41 13.11
C SER A 43 5.96 15.19 14.21
N ASP A 44 6.78 16.19 14.47
CA ASP A 44 7.81 16.25 15.53
C ASP A 44 7.35 17.00 16.79
N ARG A 45 6.05 17.24 16.91
CA ARG A 45 5.43 18.11 17.93
C ARG A 45 5.69 17.67 19.37
N ASP A 46 6.01 16.39 19.57
CA ASP A 46 6.25 15.78 20.88
C ASP A 46 7.75 15.57 21.16
N GLY A 47 8.64 16.08 20.30
CA GLY A 47 10.10 16.10 20.49
C GLY A 47 10.89 15.11 19.63
N ASN A 48 10.20 14.19 18.95
CA ASN A 48 10.74 13.26 17.95
C ASN A 48 9.70 13.07 16.84
N TRP A 49 10.13 12.61 15.66
CA TRP A 49 9.18 12.35 14.58
C TRP A 49 8.28 11.18 14.93
N GLU A 50 6.96 11.39 14.81
CA GLU A 50 5.97 10.35 15.04
C GLU A 50 4.86 10.37 13.99
N ILE A 51 4.13 9.26 13.92
CA ILE A 51 3.01 9.09 12.99
C ILE A 51 1.70 9.43 13.68
N TYR A 52 0.96 10.36 13.09
CA TYR A 52 -0.31 10.84 13.60
C TYR A 52 -1.44 10.59 12.62
N THR A 53 -2.64 10.50 13.18
CA THR A 53 -3.88 10.60 12.42
C THR A 53 -4.80 11.67 13.01
N MET A 54 -5.63 12.29 12.18
CA MET A 54 -6.67 13.23 12.61
C MET A 54 -7.86 13.19 11.66
N ARG A 55 -9.01 13.69 12.09
CA ARG A 55 -10.13 13.98 11.18
C ARG A 55 -9.78 15.11 10.22
N THR A 56 -10.45 15.17 9.08
CA THR A 56 -10.26 16.25 8.08
C THR A 56 -10.55 17.66 8.61
N ASP A 57 -11.34 17.78 9.67
CA ASP A 57 -11.57 19.04 10.40
C ASP A 57 -10.46 19.39 11.42
N GLY A 58 -9.43 18.54 11.55
CA GLY A 58 -8.30 18.71 12.47
C GLY A 58 -8.55 18.19 13.89
N SER A 59 -9.73 17.66 14.20
CA SER A 59 -10.04 17.07 15.50
C SER A 59 -9.58 15.60 15.62
N GLU A 60 -9.72 15.03 16.82
CA GLU A 60 -9.35 13.63 17.14
C GLU A 60 -7.93 13.25 16.68
N GLN A 61 -6.95 14.08 17.05
CA GLN A 61 -5.55 13.81 16.74
C GLN A 61 -5.03 12.68 17.63
N ILE A 62 -4.49 11.63 17.02
CA ILE A 62 -3.98 10.44 17.69
C ILE A 62 -2.56 10.17 17.22
N ASN A 63 -1.61 10.11 18.16
CA ASN A 63 -0.28 9.55 17.93
C ASN A 63 -0.38 8.02 17.88
N LEU A 64 -0.02 7.43 16.74
CA LEU A 64 -0.14 6.01 16.43
C LEU A 64 1.13 5.20 16.73
N SER A 65 2.30 5.84 16.78
CA SER A 65 3.58 5.13 16.91
C SER A 65 4.13 5.13 18.33
N ARG A 66 3.94 6.24 19.06
CA ARG A 66 4.21 6.40 20.51
C ARG A 66 5.52 5.76 20.96
N HIS A 67 6.63 6.22 20.39
CA HIS A 67 7.94 5.67 20.68
C HIS A 67 8.98 6.80 20.74
N PRO A 68 10.00 6.74 21.61
CA PRO A 68 11.08 7.75 21.65
C PRO A 68 11.99 7.84 20.41
N ALA A 69 11.75 6.99 19.42
CA ALA A 69 12.56 6.90 18.21
C ALA A 69 11.85 7.67 17.09
N ASP A 70 12.56 8.03 16.03
CA ASP A 70 11.93 8.71 14.90
C ASP A 70 11.13 7.70 14.06
N ASP A 71 9.86 8.01 13.86
CA ASP A 71 8.94 7.29 12.99
C ASP A 71 8.47 8.23 11.86
N THR A 72 8.69 7.82 10.62
CA THR A 72 8.47 8.69 9.43
C THR A 72 7.87 7.93 8.25
N GLN A 73 7.55 8.66 7.18
CA GLN A 73 7.16 8.11 5.87
C GLN A 73 5.97 7.12 5.95
N PRO A 74 4.84 7.52 6.56
CA PRO A 74 3.72 6.63 6.73
C PRO A 74 2.97 6.40 5.40
N SER A 75 2.46 5.18 5.20
CA SER A 75 1.61 4.81 4.08
C SER A 75 0.43 3.96 4.56
N LEU A 76 -0.79 4.35 4.18
CA LEU A 76 -2.03 3.65 4.53
C LEU A 76 -2.28 2.50 3.55
N SER A 77 -2.71 1.35 4.07
CA SER A 77 -3.11 0.21 3.25
C SER A 77 -4.36 0.50 2.43
N PRO A 78 -4.57 -0.19 1.29
CA PRO A 78 -5.76 0.01 0.45
C PRO A 78 -7.07 -0.34 1.16
N ASP A 79 -7.01 -1.24 2.15
CA ASP A 79 -8.15 -1.61 3.00
C ASP A 79 -8.39 -0.62 4.16
N GLY A 80 -7.52 0.37 4.36
CA GLY A 80 -7.65 1.39 5.41
C GLY A 80 -7.45 0.87 6.85
N HIS A 81 -6.96 -0.36 7.03
CA HIS A 81 -6.82 -0.98 8.36
C HIS A 81 -5.39 -0.98 8.90
N ARG A 82 -4.39 -0.78 8.05
CA ARG A 82 -2.98 -0.87 8.42
C ARG A 82 -2.18 0.30 7.89
N ILE A 83 -1.15 0.66 8.63
CA ILE A 83 -0.20 1.70 8.25
C ILE A 83 1.19 1.08 8.29
N VAL A 84 1.95 1.27 7.22
CA VAL A 84 3.40 1.03 7.23
C VAL A 84 4.13 2.33 7.41
N PHE A 85 5.27 2.30 8.08
CA PHE A 85 6.09 3.46 8.35
C PHE A 85 7.53 3.03 8.57
N VAL A 86 8.46 3.99 8.48
CA VAL A 86 9.87 3.78 8.81
C VAL A 86 10.08 4.09 10.28
N SER A 87 10.83 3.25 10.99
CA SER A 87 11.28 3.52 12.35
C SER A 87 12.76 3.23 12.51
N ASN A 88 13.48 4.09 13.25
CA ASN A 88 14.87 3.85 13.62
C ASN A 88 15.04 3.25 15.04
N ARG A 89 13.97 2.70 15.63
CA ARG A 89 13.95 2.20 17.01
C ARG A 89 14.92 1.05 17.32
N ASP A 90 15.42 0.36 16.29
CA ASP A 90 16.39 -0.73 16.42
C ASP A 90 17.83 -0.34 16.07
N GLY A 91 18.09 0.96 15.86
CA GLY A 91 19.42 1.50 15.56
C GLY A 91 19.71 1.76 14.07
N ASN A 92 18.82 1.35 13.17
CA ASN A 92 18.82 1.62 11.73
C ASN A 92 17.38 1.80 11.23
N SER A 93 17.18 2.40 10.06
CA SER A 93 15.83 2.55 9.48
C SER A 93 15.26 1.21 9.05
N GLU A 94 14.09 0.88 9.56
CA GLU A 94 13.39 -0.38 9.29
C GLU A 94 11.92 -0.13 9.02
N ILE A 95 11.30 -1.02 8.24
CA ILE A 95 9.86 -0.95 7.95
C ILE A 95 9.08 -1.59 9.07
N TYR A 96 8.13 -0.82 9.59
CA TYR A 96 7.18 -1.22 10.62
C TYR A 96 5.76 -1.20 10.09
N VAL A 97 4.88 -1.95 10.74
CA VAL A 97 3.42 -1.91 10.50
C VAL A 97 2.67 -1.76 11.81
N THR A 98 1.57 -1.02 11.76
CA THR A 98 0.61 -0.85 12.85
C THR A 98 -0.81 -0.89 12.31
N ASN A 99 -1.80 -1.16 13.16
CA ASN A 99 -3.20 -0.94 12.84
C ASN A 99 -3.52 0.57 12.84
N THR A 100 -4.61 0.99 12.20
CA THR A 100 -5.03 2.40 12.18
C THR A 100 -5.47 2.97 13.54
N ASP A 101 -5.65 2.11 14.55
CA ASP A 101 -5.87 2.51 15.95
C ASP A 101 -4.56 2.60 16.77
N GLY A 102 -3.40 2.34 16.16
CA GLY A 102 -2.09 2.32 16.80
C GLY A 102 -1.76 1.01 17.51
N SER A 103 -2.63 0.01 17.48
CA SER A 103 -2.38 -1.30 18.06
C SER A 103 -1.52 -2.18 17.15
N ARG A 104 -0.89 -3.22 17.75
CA ARG A 104 -0.12 -4.25 17.04
C ARG A 104 1.06 -3.69 16.21
N VAL A 105 1.74 -2.69 16.73
CA VAL A 105 3.01 -2.24 16.15
C VAL A 105 4.00 -3.40 16.11
N ARG A 106 4.54 -3.71 14.94
CA ARG A 106 5.57 -4.73 14.76
C ARG A 106 6.49 -4.41 13.58
N ARG A 107 7.72 -4.91 13.66
CA ARG A 107 8.75 -4.82 12.63
C ARG A 107 8.47 -5.79 11.47
N LEU A 108 8.71 -5.35 10.23
CA LEU A 108 8.56 -6.15 9.01
C LEU A 108 9.91 -6.56 8.39
N THR A 109 10.91 -5.70 8.49
CA THR A 109 12.26 -5.94 7.95
C THR A 109 13.26 -5.99 9.08
N ASN A 110 14.32 -6.80 8.98
CA ASN A 110 15.34 -6.87 10.02
C ASN A 110 16.69 -7.23 9.41
N ASN A 111 17.50 -6.21 9.14
CA ASN A 111 18.82 -6.37 8.55
C ASN A 111 19.70 -5.14 8.84
N PRO A 112 21.03 -5.21 8.70
CA PRO A 112 21.89 -4.05 8.96
C PRO A 112 21.75 -2.89 7.95
N ALA A 113 20.99 -3.09 6.87
CA ALA A 113 20.80 -2.10 5.81
C ALA A 113 19.69 -1.11 6.18
N GLU A 114 19.65 0.03 5.51
CA GLU A 114 18.57 1.01 5.68
C GLU A 114 17.40 0.62 4.78
N ASP A 115 16.22 0.46 5.38
CA ASP A 115 14.97 0.21 4.68
C ASP A 115 14.03 1.42 4.82
N VAL A 116 13.68 2.04 3.69
CA VAL A 116 12.98 3.34 3.63
C VAL A 116 11.93 3.41 2.52
N TYR A 117 11.14 4.47 2.52
CA TYR A 117 10.08 4.78 1.54
C TYR A 117 9.06 3.65 1.31
N PRO A 118 8.43 3.12 2.37
CA PRO A 118 7.45 2.07 2.21
C PRO A 118 6.18 2.58 1.53
N ALA A 119 5.64 1.79 0.62
CA ALA A 119 4.38 2.07 -0.06
C ALA A 119 3.55 0.79 -0.20
N TRP A 120 2.27 0.88 0.16
CA TRP A 120 1.33 -0.19 -0.15
C TRP A 120 0.97 -0.19 -1.64
N SER A 121 0.96 -1.40 -2.19
CA SER A 121 0.35 -1.67 -3.49
C SER A 121 -1.12 -2.09 -3.32
N ARG A 122 -1.91 -1.95 -4.39
CA ARG A 122 -3.35 -2.29 -4.38
C ARG A 122 -3.65 -3.76 -4.06
N ASP A 123 -2.68 -4.66 -4.29
CA ASP A 123 -2.84 -6.09 -4.02
C ASP A 123 -2.44 -6.49 -2.58
N GLY A 124 -2.12 -5.51 -1.74
CA GLY A 124 -1.76 -5.76 -0.34
C GLY A 124 -0.31 -6.16 -0.13
N ARG A 125 0.57 -5.99 -1.11
CA ARG A 125 2.03 -6.06 -0.90
C ARG A 125 2.59 -4.68 -0.58
N ILE A 126 3.79 -4.66 0.00
CA ILE A 126 4.52 -3.45 0.36
C ILE A 126 5.80 -3.41 -0.46
N ALA A 127 6.00 -2.30 -1.18
CA ALA A 127 7.27 -1.99 -1.82
C ALA A 127 8.05 -1.00 -0.95
N PHE A 128 9.38 -1.11 -0.93
CA PHE A 128 10.25 -0.22 -0.17
C PHE A 128 11.65 -0.22 -0.77
N THR A 129 12.45 0.80 -0.48
CA THR A 129 13.84 0.89 -0.91
C THR A 129 14.75 0.31 0.15
N SER A 130 15.73 -0.49 -0.26
CA SER A 130 16.75 -1.06 0.62
C SER A 130 18.13 -0.95 -0.01
N ASN A 131 19.16 -0.69 0.80
CA ASN A 131 20.56 -0.71 0.37
C ASN A 131 21.27 -2.04 0.66
N ARG A 132 20.54 -3.11 1.00
CA ARG A 132 21.09 -4.43 1.38
C ARG A 132 21.97 -5.09 0.31
N SER A 133 21.81 -4.70 -0.95
CA SER A 133 22.59 -5.21 -2.09
C SER A 133 23.88 -4.41 -2.34
N GLY A 134 24.16 -3.36 -1.55
CA GLY A 134 25.27 -2.42 -1.74
C GLY A 134 24.89 -1.15 -2.52
N ASN A 135 23.65 -1.06 -2.99
CA ASN A 135 23.02 0.06 -3.69
C ASN A 135 21.52 0.09 -3.36
N ASP A 136 20.88 1.25 -3.50
CA ASP A 136 19.44 1.40 -3.29
C ASP A 136 18.64 0.63 -4.36
N GLU A 137 17.87 -0.37 -3.91
CA GLU A 137 17.03 -1.22 -4.75
C GLU A 137 15.59 -1.27 -4.21
N ILE A 138 14.62 -1.54 -5.09
CA ILE A 138 13.24 -1.75 -4.68
C ILE A 138 13.02 -3.20 -4.28
N HIS A 139 12.61 -3.41 -3.05
CA HIS A 139 12.21 -4.70 -2.50
C HIS A 139 10.70 -4.75 -2.30
N ILE A 140 10.15 -5.97 -2.30
CA ILE A 140 8.73 -6.22 -2.09
C ILE A 140 8.58 -7.28 -0.99
N LEU A 141 7.64 -7.05 -0.08
CA LEU A 141 7.19 -8.03 0.91
C LEU A 141 5.66 -8.12 0.92
N ASN A 142 5.13 -9.24 1.39
CA ASN A 142 3.71 -9.40 1.70
C ASN A 142 3.38 -8.60 2.97
N ALA A 143 2.11 -8.29 3.18
CA ALA A 143 1.63 -7.54 4.35
C ALA A 143 2.07 -8.09 5.73
N ASP A 144 2.41 -9.37 5.80
CA ASP A 144 2.89 -10.04 7.00
C ASP A 144 4.42 -9.92 7.22
N GLY A 145 5.18 -9.42 6.22
CA GLY A 145 6.64 -9.36 6.22
C GLY A 145 7.32 -10.50 5.45
N SER A 146 6.57 -11.50 4.99
CA SER A 146 7.13 -12.61 4.21
C SER A 146 7.48 -12.18 2.79
N ALA A 147 8.46 -12.84 2.17
CA ALA A 147 8.79 -12.61 0.78
C ALA A 147 7.62 -13.00 -0.15
N PRO A 148 7.36 -12.25 -1.24
CA PRO A 148 6.31 -12.60 -2.18
C PRO A 148 6.64 -13.93 -2.88
N ILE A 149 5.66 -14.83 -2.94
CA ILE A 149 5.79 -16.05 -3.75
C ILE A 149 5.56 -15.66 -5.20
N ASN A 150 6.63 -15.56 -5.98
CA ASN A 150 6.51 -15.49 -7.43
C ASN A 150 5.92 -16.81 -7.92
N ARG A 151 4.59 -16.88 -8.13
CA ARG A 151 4.00 -17.97 -8.91
C ARG A 151 4.31 -17.69 -10.38
N PRO A 152 5.19 -18.45 -11.05
CA PRO A 152 5.32 -18.32 -12.49
C PRO A 152 3.97 -18.71 -13.08
N THR A 153 3.25 -17.74 -13.65
CA THR A 153 2.05 -18.02 -14.45
C THR A 153 2.52 -18.75 -15.70
N THR A 154 2.58 -20.08 -15.66
CA THR A 154 2.85 -20.85 -16.88
C THR A 154 1.64 -20.70 -17.78
N LEU A 155 1.72 -19.81 -18.77
CA LEU A 155 0.89 -19.87 -19.97
C LEU A 155 1.18 -21.22 -20.62
N ARG A 156 0.33 -22.23 -20.37
CA ARG A 156 0.37 -23.44 -21.19
C ARG A 156 -0.07 -23.02 -22.58
N LEU A 157 0.89 -22.82 -23.47
CA LEU A 157 0.64 -22.61 -24.89
C LEU A 157 -0.33 -23.72 -25.33
N MET A 158 -1.56 -23.39 -25.72
CA MET A 158 -2.41 -24.36 -26.40
C MET A 158 -1.70 -24.68 -27.72
N GLN A 159 -1.00 -25.81 -27.79
CA GLN A 159 -0.50 -26.30 -29.07
C GLN A 159 -1.73 -26.69 -29.90
N VAL A 160 -2.08 -25.86 -30.87
CA VAL A 160 -3.04 -26.24 -31.92
C VAL A 160 -2.39 -27.38 -32.69
N GLN A 161 -2.84 -28.61 -32.45
CA GLN A 161 -2.44 -29.72 -33.30
C GLN A 161 -3.08 -29.52 -34.67
N ARG A 162 -2.28 -29.16 -35.68
CA ARG A 162 -2.71 -29.20 -37.07
C ARG A 162 -2.88 -30.67 -37.49
N GLY A 163 -4.11 -31.18 -37.47
CA GLY A 163 -4.43 -32.42 -38.16
C GLY A 163 -4.23 -32.26 -39.67
N ARG A 164 -3.55 -33.20 -40.32
CA ARG A 164 -3.39 -33.23 -41.77
C ARG A 164 -4.70 -33.73 -42.40
N ARG A 165 -5.29 -32.96 -43.33
CA ARG A 165 -6.51 -33.33 -44.09
C ARG A 165 -6.24 -34.52 -45.01
N THR A 166 -7.19 -35.45 -45.13
CA THR A 166 -7.25 -36.42 -46.23
C THR A 166 -8.57 -36.43 -46.99
N ASP A 167 -9.51 -35.51 -46.73
CA ASP A 167 -10.79 -35.43 -47.46
C ASP A 167 -11.24 -33.99 -47.78
N ASN A 168 -11.91 -33.84 -48.92
CA ASN A 168 -12.22 -32.56 -49.56
C ASN A 168 -13.71 -32.19 -49.46
N GLY A 169 -14.29 -32.06 -48.26
CA GLY A 169 -15.75 -31.78 -48.23
C GLY A 169 -16.47 -31.29 -46.98
N SER A 170 -15.84 -31.07 -45.81
CA SER A 170 -16.58 -30.57 -44.64
C SER A 170 -15.88 -29.41 -43.91
N PRO A 171 -16.64 -28.43 -43.37
CA PRO A 171 -16.08 -27.37 -42.54
C PRO A 171 -15.65 -27.92 -41.17
N PHE A 172 -14.53 -27.42 -40.65
CA PHE A 172 -14.04 -27.79 -39.32
C PHE A 172 -14.88 -27.09 -38.23
N THR A 173 -15.16 -27.79 -37.13
CA THR A 173 -15.65 -27.16 -35.89
C THR A 173 -14.53 -27.27 -34.84
N LEU A 174 -14.02 -26.15 -34.35
CA LEU A 174 -13.04 -26.11 -33.27
C LEU A 174 -13.79 -26.02 -31.94
N THR A 175 -13.84 -27.11 -31.18
CA THR A 175 -14.34 -27.08 -29.81
C THR A 175 -13.13 -27.01 -28.87
N ALA A 176 -12.90 -25.86 -28.25
CA ALA A 176 -11.91 -25.72 -27.19
C ALA A 176 -12.55 -26.13 -25.85
N THR A 177 -12.26 -27.32 -25.35
CA THR A 177 -12.64 -27.73 -23.99
C THR A 177 -11.42 -27.62 -23.09
N GLY A 178 -11.35 -26.57 -22.27
CA GLY A 178 -10.32 -26.41 -21.25
C GLY A 178 -10.96 -26.37 -19.87
N THR A 179 -10.72 -27.37 -19.04
CA THR A 179 -11.12 -27.34 -17.63
C THR A 179 -10.03 -26.64 -16.83
N LEU A 180 -10.35 -25.49 -16.21
CA LEU A 180 -9.52 -24.87 -15.18
C LEU A 180 -9.45 -25.83 -13.98
N ARG A 181 -8.24 -26.28 -13.62
CA ARG A 181 -8.00 -26.84 -12.29
C ARG A 181 -6.97 -25.95 -11.59
N SER A 182 -7.43 -25.25 -10.57
CA SER A 182 -6.56 -24.72 -9.52
C SER A 182 -6.02 -25.90 -8.71
N MET A 183 -4.71 -25.94 -8.49
CA MET A 183 -4.12 -26.72 -7.39
C MET A 183 -4.11 -25.87 -6.13
#